data_AF-A0A482X4Y1-F1
#
_entry.id   AF-A0A482X4Y1-F1
#
_cell.length_a   1.000
_cell.length_b   1.000
_cell.length_c   1.000
_cell.angle_alpha   90.00
_cell.angle_beta   90.00
_cell.angle_gamma   90.00
#
_symmetry.space_group_name_H-M   'P 1'
#
loop_
_entity.id
_entity.type
_entity.pdbx_description
1 polymer ?
#
loop_
_entity_poly.entity_id
_entity_poly.type
_entity_poly.pdbx_seq_one_letter_code
_entity_poly.pdbx_strand_id
1 'polypeptide(L)'
;MKNHLETATVFKGTSKTIQNELLQVMLDVCHEKIANEIKEAKYLAVIADETSDVSNQFQLAIVYRYISNNKPVERFWLFINPPTHDADGLSDCIINELKVTS
;
A
#
# COMPACT_ATOMS: atom_id res chain seq x y z
N MET A 1 15.02 -8.14 33.00
CA MET A 1 14.30 -7.61 31.83
C MET A 1 12.83 -8.04 31.72
N LYS A 2 12.40 -9.20 32.25
CA LYS A 2 10.96 -9.55 32.32
C LYS A 2 10.14 -8.60 33.21
N ASN A 3 10.70 -8.24 34.37
CA ASN A 3 9.96 -7.47 35.39
C ASN A 3 9.74 -5.99 35.02
N HIS A 4 10.36 -5.48 33.95
CA HIS A 4 10.08 -4.11 33.45
C HIS A 4 8.91 -4.08 32.47
N LEU A 5 8.56 -5.22 31.87
CA LEU A 5 7.44 -5.33 30.94
C LEU A 5 6.12 -5.57 31.68
N GLU A 6 6.16 -6.31 32.79
CA GLU A 6 4.97 -6.69 33.56
C GLU A 6 4.41 -5.56 34.45
N THR A 7 5.24 -4.57 34.81
CA THR A 7 4.83 -3.43 35.65
C THR A 7 4.36 -2.21 34.87
N ALA A 8 4.39 -2.26 33.53
CA ALA A 8 3.91 -1.18 32.67
C ALA A 8 2.38 -1.25 32.52
N THR A 9 1.66 -0.88 33.57
CA THR A 9 0.20 -0.66 33.58
C THR A 9 -0.27 0.48 32.65
N VAL A 10 0.63 1.06 31.86
CA VAL A 10 0.42 2.22 30.97
C VAL A 10 0.84 1.92 29.52
N PHE A 11 0.72 0.68 29.04
CA PHE A 11 0.60 0.46 27.59
C PHE A 11 -0.73 -0.21 27.29
N LYS A 12 -1.80 0.60 27.32
CA LYS A 12 -3.05 0.25 26.65
C LYS A 12 -2.80 0.33 25.14
N GLY A 13 -2.14 -0.68 24.58
CA GLY A 13 -1.91 -0.89 23.14
C GLY A 13 -3.19 -1.08 22.31
N THR A 14 -4.31 -0.52 22.77
CA THR A 14 -5.67 -0.60 22.19
C THR A 14 -6.18 0.75 21.72
N SER A 15 -5.38 1.83 21.82
CA SER A 15 -5.75 3.11 21.25
C SER A 15 -5.70 3.00 19.73
N LYS A 16 -6.86 3.16 19.07
CA LYS A 16 -6.98 3.17 17.60
C LYS A 16 -5.99 4.14 16.96
N THR A 17 -5.74 5.27 17.60
CA THR A 17 -4.78 6.29 17.14
C THR A 17 -3.37 5.72 17.06
N ILE A 18 -2.88 5.10 18.14
CA ILE A 18 -1.51 4.55 18.20
C ILE A 18 -1.35 3.39 17.20
N GLN A 19 -2.38 2.56 17.06
CA GLN A 19 -2.35 1.47 16.07
C GLN A 19 -2.30 1.99 14.63
N ASN A 20 -3.11 2.99 14.31
CA ASN A 20 -3.14 3.60 12.97
C ASN A 20 -1.84 4.34 12.66
N GLU A 21 -1.27 5.07 13.62
CA GLU A 21 0.04 5.73 13.45
C GLU A 21 1.15 4.71 13.19
N LEU A 22 1.18 3.61 13.95
CA LEU A 22 2.16 2.56 13.73
C LEU A 22 2.00 1.90 12.36
N LEU A 23 0.77 1.60 11.95
CA LEU A 23 0.47 1.06 10.63
C LEU A 23 0.88 2.02 9.51
N GLN A 24 0.64 3.32 9.69
CA GLN A 24 1.06 4.33 8.72
C GLN A 24 2.58 4.37 8.58
N VAL A 25 3.32 4.37 9.70
CA VAL A 25 4.80 4.35 9.66
C VAL A 25 5.31 3.07 8.98
N MET A 26 4.71 1.91 9.25
CA MET A 26 5.07 0.67 8.56
C MET A 26 4.80 0.73 7.06
N LEU A 27 3.66 1.33 6.67
CA LEU A 27 3.28 1.53 5.28
C LEU A 27 4.29 2.45 4.58
N ASP A 28 4.63 3.59 5.19
CA ASP A 28 5.57 4.56 4.65
C ASP A 28 6.95 3.92 4.38
N VAL A 29 7.45 3.12 5.33
CA VAL A 29 8.71 2.38 5.16
C VAL A 29 8.62 1.35 4.02
N CYS A 30 7.48 0.66 3.88
CA CYS A 30 7.26 -0.26 2.77
C CYS A 30 7.23 0.48 1.43
N HIS A 31 6.50 1.59 1.36
CA HIS A 31 6.37 2.43 0.16
C HIS A 31 7.72 3.03 -0.24
N GLU A 32 8.51 3.53 0.70
CA GLU A 32 9.85 4.04 0.43
C GLU A 32 10.74 2.96 -0.18
N LYS A 33 10.73 1.74 0.38
CA LYS A 33 11.48 0.62 -0.15
C LYS A 33 11.05 0.25 -1.57
N ILE A 34 9.74 0.14 -1.80
CA ILE A 34 9.18 -0.16 -3.12
C ILE A 34 9.56 0.93 -4.13
N ALA A 35 9.44 2.20 -3.75
CA ALA A 35 9.80 3.33 -4.60
C ALA A 35 11.29 3.31 -4.98
N ASN A 36 12.17 2.97 -4.05
CA ASN A 36 13.61 2.83 -4.33
C ASN A 36 13.88 1.66 -5.28
N GLU A 37 13.25 0.50 -5.08
CA GLU A 37 13.36 -0.66 -5.99
C GLU A 37 12.85 -0.31 -7.40
N ILE A 38 11.76 0.47 -7.52
CA ILE A 38 11.21 0.92 -8.80
C ILE A 38 12.15 1.90 -9.51
N LYS A 39 12.77 2.85 -8.78
CA LYS A 39 13.73 3.81 -9.34
C LYS A 39 14.95 3.13 -9.96
N GLU A 40 15.39 2.01 -9.41
CA GLU A 40 16.49 1.20 -9.94
C GLU A 40 16.06 0.29 -11.10
N ALA A 41 14.76 0.01 -11.23
CA ALA A 41 14.24 -0.87 -12.24
C ALA A 41 14.22 -0.20 -13.62
N LYS A 42 14.68 -0.94 -14.64
CA LYS A 42 14.65 -0.47 -16.04
C LYS A 42 13.24 -0.45 -16.63
N TYR A 43 12.36 -1.30 -16.14
CA TYR A 43 11.00 -1.48 -16.65
C TYR A 43 10.03 -1.58 -15.48
N LEU A 44 8.92 -0.86 -15.61
CA LEU A 44 7.82 -0.88 -14.67
C LEU A 44 6.53 -1.18 -15.43
N ALA A 45 5.72 -2.05 -14.86
CA ALA A 45 4.33 -2.28 -15.24
C ALA A 45 3.44 -2.03 -14.02
N VAL A 46 2.21 -1.59 -14.29
CA VAL A 46 1.17 -1.36 -13.30
C VAL A 46 0.06 -2.36 -13.58
N ILE A 47 -0.33 -3.09 -12.56
CA ILE A 47 -1.46 -4.01 -12.60
C ILE A 47 -2.54 -3.39 -11.73
N ALA A 48 -3.73 -3.24 -12.30
CA ALA A 48 -4.90 -2.76 -11.61
C ALA A 48 -5.98 -3.85 -11.72
N ASP A 49 -6.49 -4.34 -10.59
CA ASP A 49 -7.49 -5.40 -10.54
C ASP A 49 -8.68 -4.99 -9.69
N GLU A 50 -9.88 -5.29 -10.18
CA GLU A 50 -11.12 -5.03 -9.45
C GLU A 50 -11.34 -6.13 -8.40
N THR A 51 -11.47 -5.73 -7.14
CA THR A 51 -11.79 -6.61 -6.04
C THR A 51 -13.00 -6.11 -5.27
N SER A 52 -13.75 -7.03 -4.68
CA SER A 52 -14.86 -6.71 -3.77
C SER A 52 -14.40 -6.86 -2.32
N ASP A 53 -14.59 -5.84 -1.49
CA ASP A 53 -14.36 -5.93 -0.04
C ASP A 53 -15.43 -6.83 0.64
N VAL A 54 -15.23 -7.21 1.90
CA VAL A 54 -16.19 -7.97 2.72
C VAL A 54 -17.58 -7.31 2.83
N SER A 55 -17.64 -6.00 2.57
CA SER A 55 -18.86 -5.20 2.50
C SER A 55 -19.50 -5.15 1.09
N ASN A 56 -18.96 -5.90 0.12
CA ASN A 56 -19.34 -5.93 -1.30
C ASN A 56 -19.18 -4.58 -2.01
N GLN A 57 -18.27 -3.74 -1.53
CA GLN A 57 -17.89 -2.49 -2.16
C GLN A 57 -16.73 -2.74 -3.13
N PHE A 58 -16.84 -2.16 -4.32
CA PHE A 58 -15.81 -2.18 -5.35
C PHE A 58 -14.55 -1.44 -4.85
N GLN A 59 -13.39 -2.06 -5.04
CA GLN A 59 -12.09 -1.45 -4.84
C GLN A 59 -11.15 -1.84 -5.97
N LEU A 60 -10.21 -0.96 -6.30
CA LEU A 60 -9.18 -1.20 -7.29
C LEU A 60 -7.85 -1.49 -6.57
N ALA A 61 -7.34 -2.71 -6.72
CA ALA A 61 -6.05 -3.11 -6.20
C ALA A 61 -4.94 -2.68 -7.17
N ILE A 62 -3.97 -1.89 -6.68
CA ILE A 62 -2.81 -1.47 -7.48
C ILE A 62 -1.58 -2.28 -7.08
N VAL A 63 -0.92 -2.87 -8.08
CA VAL A 63 0.30 -3.65 -7.92
C VAL A 63 1.35 -3.16 -8.91
N TYR A 64 2.54 -2.83 -8.41
CA TYR A 64 3.71 -2.58 -9.26
C TYR A 64 4.40 -3.89 -9.60
N ARG A 65 4.72 -4.08 -10.87
CA ARG A 65 5.53 -5.19 -11.37
C ARG A 65 6.78 -4.65 -12.06
N TYR A 66 7.95 -5.07 -11.61
CA TYR A 66 9.22 -4.65 -12.19
C TYR A 66 10.24 -5.80 -12.18
N ILE A 67 11.37 -5.62 -12.85
CA ILE A 67 12.46 -6.60 -12.85
C ILE A 67 13.48 -6.25 -11.77
N SER A 68 13.70 -7.18 -10.85
CA SER A 68 14.79 -7.12 -9.88
C SER A 68 15.58 -8.42 -9.92
N ASN A 69 16.91 -8.34 -9.97
CA ASN A 69 17.80 -9.51 -10.08
C ASN A 69 17.38 -10.49 -11.20
N ASN A 70 17.06 -9.96 -12.39
CA ASN A 70 16.57 -10.70 -13.56
C ASN A 70 15.30 -11.54 -13.33
N LYS A 71 14.50 -11.20 -12.33
CA LYS A 71 13.21 -11.85 -12.06
C LYS A 71 12.09 -10.80 -11.95
N PRO A 72 10.89 -11.12 -12.44
CA PRO A 72 9.73 -10.29 -12.17
C PRO A 72 9.42 -10.32 -10.67
N VAL A 73 9.14 -9.14 -10.14
CA VAL A 73 8.78 -8.91 -8.75
C VAL A 73 7.50 -8.10 -8.74
N GLU A 74 6.54 -8.53 -7.92
CA GLU A 74 5.27 -7.83 -7.69
C GLU A 74 5.23 -7.26 -6.29
N ARG A 75 4.71 -6.03 -6.19
CA ARG A 75 4.54 -5.29 -4.95
C ARG A 75 3.16 -4.67 -4.93
N PHE A 76 2.35 -5.11 -3.97
CA PHE A 76 1.11 -4.42 -3.66
C PHE A 76 1.41 -2.99 -3.22
N TRP A 77 0.67 -2.03 -3.77
CA TRP A 77 0.83 -0.62 -3.46
C TRP A 77 -0.26 -0.15 -2.51
N LEU A 78 -1.53 -0.25 -2.93
CA LEU A 78 -2.70 0.14 -2.14
C LEU A 78 -4.01 -0.31 -2.82
N PHE A 79 -5.12 -0.09 -2.12
CA PHE A 79 -6.47 -0.13 -2.66
C PHE A 79 -6.98 1.30 -2.91
N ILE A 80 -7.59 1.53 -4.07
CA ILE A 80 -8.30 2.78 -4.40
C ILE A 80 -9.79 2.49 -4.41
N ASN A 81 -10.58 3.38 -3.81
CA ASN A 81 -12.02 3.40 -4.01
C ASN A 81 -12.33 4.41 -5.11
N PRO A 82 -12.53 3.98 -6.37
CA PRO A 82 -12.82 4.91 -7.44
C PRO A 82 -14.21 5.54 -7.26
N PRO A 83 -14.39 6.79 -7.69
CA PRO A 83 -15.66 7.50 -7.58
C PRO A 83 -16.72 6.94 -8.55
N THR A 84 -16.29 6.37 -9.67
CA THR A 84 -17.12 5.74 -10.70
C THR A 84 -16.47 4.44 -11.19
N HIS A 85 -17.28 3.56 -11.81
CA HIS A 85 -16.85 2.26 -12.33
C HIS A 85 -16.75 2.23 -13.86
N ASP A 86 -16.79 3.39 -14.49
CA ASP A 86 -16.56 3.53 -15.93
C ASP A 86 -15.07 3.60 -16.25
N ALA A 87 -14.73 3.42 -17.53
CA ALA A 87 -13.34 3.43 -17.99
C ALA A 87 -12.62 4.74 -17.62
N ASP A 88 -13.32 5.87 -17.70
CA ASP A 88 -12.76 7.19 -17.42
C ASP A 88 -12.40 7.32 -15.94
N GLY A 89 -13.31 7.01 -15.02
CA GLY A 89 -13.03 7.10 -13.57
C GLY A 89 -11.93 6.17 -13.10
N LEU A 90 -11.88 4.94 -13.63
CA LEU A 90 -10.79 4.01 -13.33
C LEU A 90 -9.45 4.52 -13.87
N SER A 91 -9.44 5.05 -15.10
CA SER A 91 -8.22 5.58 -15.71
C SER A 91 -7.67 6.79 -14.94
N ASP A 92 -8.56 7.70 -14.51
CA ASP A 92 -8.19 8.88 -13.72
C ASP A 92 -7.62 8.48 -12.36
N CYS A 93 -8.24 7.50 -11.68
CA CYS A 93 -7.73 6.96 -10.43
C CYS A 93 -6.31 6.40 -10.57
N ILE A 94 -6.07 5.57 -11.59
CA ILE A 94 -4.75 4.97 -11.82
C ILE A 94 -3.73 6.07 -12.16
N ILE A 95 -4.05 6.99 -13.07
CA ILE A 95 -3.12 8.04 -13.50
C ILE A 95 -2.76 8.98 -12.35
N ASN A 96 -3.72 9.36 -11.51
CA ASN A 96 -3.47 10.23 -10.38
C ASN A 96 -2.53 9.58 -9.36
N GLU A 97 -2.69 8.27 -9.11
CA GLU A 97 -1.81 7.53 -8.20
C GLU A 97 -0.37 7.47 -8.74
N LEU A 98 -0.21 7.23 -10.05
CA LEU A 98 1.10 7.15 -10.68
C LEU A 98 1.85 8.48 -10.67
N LYS A 99 1.15 9.62 -10.80
CA LYS A 99 1.74 10.96 -10.74
C LYS A 99 2.30 11.33 -9.36
N VAL A 100 1.74 10.77 -8.28
CA VAL A 100 2.20 11.02 -6.91
C VAL A 100 3.49 10.24 -6.62
N THR A 101 3.69 9.11 -7.30
CA THR A 101 4.83 8.21 -7.09
C THR A 101 6.05 8.56 -7.95
N SER A 102 5.87 9.32 -9.04
CA SER A 102 6.92 9.79 -9.97
C SER A 102 7.58 11.09 -9.53
#